data_AF-G6XFL4-F1
#
_entry.id   AF-G6XFL4-F1
#
_cell.length_a   1.000
_cell.length_b   1.000
_cell.length_c   1.000
_cell.angle_alpha   90.00
_cell.angle_beta   90.00
_cell.angle_gamma   90.00
#
_symmetry.space_group_name_H-M   'P 1'
#
loop_
_entity.id
_entity.type
_entity.pdbx_description
1 polymer ?
#
loop_
_entity_poly.entity_id
_entity_poly.type
_entity_poly.pdbx_seq_one_letter_code
_entity_poly.pdbx_strand_id
1 'polypeptide(L)'
;MTAFGRLWRRAPLWRTSLCMTVGALGLAAFYPTPALKKAMPWLPGHLPGQHPSASGPQGPGGPGPNGPGGNAPDSPADQVGIPDPGITERGSLTIAGRILPLPAGDWHPILTARSGPKGELSQQVLARTDRGVVSGVIVARATQQPLSADFAEQLETPCHDDRDYASHIVEKPGVSQECSYTSNAVLANKTVSTDPFITAAFNRMRTLGFPIPTLMINVGWYHAAFQSKDSVNIETVETLVAPIEEGSRQLLAPPQYWNKTAIHSNPDAARFIGDLDRWMVRWSTVLRRGFDGTLDPQTLSPSLTMDPSAPRPS
;
A
#
# COMPACT_ATOMS: atom_id res chain seq x y z
N MET A 1 43.49 29.66 -33.38
CA MET A 1 43.07 28.77 -32.27
C MET A 1 42.12 29.53 -31.34
N THR A 2 40.89 29.05 -31.15
CA THR A 2 39.88 29.73 -30.31
C THR A 2 40.27 29.72 -28.84
N ALA A 3 39.78 30.69 -28.06
CA ALA A 3 40.01 30.77 -26.60
C ALA A 3 39.56 29.47 -25.89
N PHE A 4 38.48 28.86 -26.38
CA PHE A 4 37.98 27.55 -25.94
C PHE A 4 39.03 26.43 -26.08
N GLY A 5 39.74 26.37 -27.22
CA GLY A 5 40.77 25.35 -27.44
C GLY A 5 42.00 25.49 -26.53
N ARG A 6 42.32 26.73 -26.11
CA ARG A 6 43.40 26.98 -25.13
C ARG A 6 42.99 26.60 -23.70
N LEU A 7 41.75 26.90 -23.31
CA LEU A 7 41.19 26.52 -22.02
C LEU A 7 41.12 24.99 -21.88
N TRP A 8 40.66 24.30 -22.93
CA TRP A 8 40.54 22.85 -22.99
C TRP A 8 41.90 22.15 -22.79
N ARG A 9 43.02 22.69 -23.29
CA ARG A 9 44.34 22.04 -23.10
C ARG A 9 44.99 22.32 -21.75
N ARG A 10 44.73 23.48 -21.13
CA ARG A 10 45.51 23.96 -19.97
C ARG A 10 44.83 23.78 -18.61
N ALA A 11 43.52 23.54 -18.57
CA ALA A 11 42.78 23.46 -17.31
C ALA A 11 42.12 22.08 -17.10
N PRO A 12 42.85 21.08 -16.59
CA PRO A 12 42.30 19.73 -16.35
C PRO A 12 41.16 19.70 -15.32
N LEU A 13 41.19 20.57 -14.31
CA LEU A 13 40.11 20.72 -13.33
C LEU A 13 38.82 21.29 -13.94
N TRP A 14 38.96 22.22 -14.88
CA TRP A 14 37.80 22.77 -15.59
C TRP A 14 37.13 21.70 -16.48
N ARG A 15 37.93 20.85 -17.14
CA ARG A 15 37.42 19.72 -17.95
C ARG A 15 36.65 18.70 -17.11
N THR A 16 37.21 18.31 -15.96
CA THR A 16 36.57 17.34 -15.07
C THR A 16 35.28 17.90 -14.47
N SER A 17 35.28 19.17 -14.04
CA SER A 17 34.07 19.86 -13.59
C SER A 17 33.00 19.93 -14.69
N LEU A 18 33.38 20.26 -15.93
CA LEU A 18 32.46 20.28 -17.06
C LEU A 18 31.87 18.89 -17.35
N CYS A 19 32.71 17.84 -17.41
CA CYS A 19 32.25 16.47 -17.62
C CYS A 19 31.32 15.98 -16.50
N MET A 20 31.66 16.27 -15.23
CA MET A 20 30.81 15.93 -14.09
C MET A 20 29.49 16.68 -14.12
N THR A 21 29.50 17.96 -14.50
CA THR A 21 28.28 18.76 -14.63
C THR A 21 27.37 18.22 -15.72
N VAL A 22 27.93 17.87 -16.89
CA VAL A 22 27.18 17.26 -18.00
C VAL A 22 26.66 15.87 -17.60
N GLY A 23 27.47 15.05 -16.92
CA GLY A 23 27.05 13.75 -16.42
C GLY A 23 25.93 13.84 -15.38
N ALA A 24 26.05 14.75 -14.42
CA ALA A 24 25.02 15.00 -13.40
C ALA A 24 23.73 15.56 -14.00
N LEU A 25 23.82 16.44 -15.01
CA LEU A 25 22.66 16.92 -15.77
C LEU A 25 21.98 15.79 -16.54
N GLY A 26 22.76 14.89 -17.15
CA GLY A 26 22.25 13.67 -17.79
C GLY A 26 21.49 12.81 -16.78
N LEU A 27 22.12 12.49 -15.64
CA LEU A 27 21.48 11.71 -14.58
C LEU A 27 20.22 12.39 -14.04
N ALA A 28 20.23 13.72 -13.84
CA ALA A 28 19.05 14.45 -13.37
C ALA A 28 17.90 14.47 -14.40
N ALA A 29 18.20 14.36 -15.69
CA ALA A 29 17.19 14.25 -16.74
C ALA A 29 16.53 12.86 -16.78
N PHE A 30 17.27 11.80 -16.47
CA PHE A 30 16.74 10.42 -16.42
C PHE A 30 16.19 10.03 -15.04
N TYR A 31 16.69 10.63 -13.95
CA TYR A 31 16.31 10.38 -12.56
C TYR A 31 15.99 11.70 -11.83
N PRO A 32 14.94 12.42 -12.23
CA PRO A 32 14.59 13.71 -11.65
C PRO A 32 14.12 13.58 -10.19
N THR A 33 14.71 14.38 -9.29
CA THR A 33 14.28 14.46 -7.89
C THR A 33 12.90 15.15 -7.77
N PRO A 34 12.14 14.90 -6.68
CA PRO A 34 10.80 15.49 -6.50
C PRO A 34 10.78 17.02 -6.55
N ALA A 35 11.82 17.68 -6.06
CA ALA A 35 11.97 19.13 -6.12
C ALA A 35 12.17 19.64 -7.56
N LEU A 36 12.90 18.90 -8.39
CA LEU A 36 13.18 19.26 -9.78
C LEU A 36 11.94 19.14 -10.67
N LYS A 37 11.12 18.10 -10.48
CA LYS A 37 9.83 17.96 -11.20
C LYS A 37 8.84 19.08 -10.87
N LYS A 38 8.85 19.58 -9.62
CA LYS A 38 8.00 20.70 -9.22
C LYS A 38 8.36 22.00 -9.97
N ALA A 39 9.61 22.16 -10.36
CA ALA A 39 10.09 23.32 -11.12
C ALA A 39 9.99 23.14 -12.64
N MET A 40 10.11 21.91 -13.15
CA MET A 40 10.14 21.61 -14.59
C MET A 40 9.24 20.40 -14.92
N PRO A 41 7.92 20.60 -15.10
CA PRO A 41 6.95 19.52 -15.28
C PRO A 41 7.00 18.82 -16.65
N TRP A 42 7.82 19.31 -17.59
CA TRP A 42 8.00 18.76 -18.94
C TRP A 42 9.15 17.75 -19.04
N LEU A 43 9.88 17.49 -17.95
CA LEU A 43 10.92 16.47 -17.90
C LEU A 43 10.30 15.06 -18.02
N PRO A 44 10.86 14.18 -18.88
CA PRO A 44 10.39 12.81 -19.05
C PRO A 44 10.58 12.01 -17.77
N GLY A 45 9.65 11.08 -17.51
CA GLY A 45 9.56 10.34 -16.25
C GLY A 45 8.20 10.57 -15.61
N HIS A 46 7.20 9.87 -16.14
CA HIS A 46 5.89 9.81 -15.48
C HIS A 46 6.09 9.10 -14.14
N LEU A 47 5.49 9.65 -13.07
CA LEU A 47 5.21 8.83 -11.90
C LEU A 47 4.40 7.62 -12.40
N PRO A 48 4.73 6.37 -12.01
CA PRO A 48 3.82 5.26 -12.22
C PRO A 48 2.48 5.66 -11.59
N GLY A 49 1.44 5.79 -12.42
CA GLY A 49 0.07 6.08 -11.97
C GLY A 49 -0.53 7.45 -12.28
N GLN A 50 0.16 8.39 -12.95
CA GLN A 50 -0.49 9.61 -13.44
C GLN A 50 -0.80 9.56 -14.93
N HIS A 51 -1.90 8.89 -15.28
CA HIS A 51 -2.63 9.25 -16.49
C HIS A 51 -3.49 10.49 -16.16
N PRO A 52 -3.37 11.61 -16.90
CA PRO A 52 -4.29 12.71 -16.75
C PRO A 52 -5.65 12.27 -17.30
N SER A 53 -6.62 12.02 -16.41
CA SER A 53 -8.02 11.93 -16.81
C SER A 53 -8.42 13.27 -17.42
N ALA A 54 -8.67 13.26 -18.72
CA ALA A 54 -9.21 14.42 -19.43
C ALA A 54 -10.53 14.83 -18.76
N SER A 55 -10.52 16.03 -18.18
CA SER A 55 -11.69 16.73 -17.67
C SER A 55 -12.64 17.06 -18.84
N GLY A 56 -13.70 16.27 -18.99
CA GLY A 56 -14.87 16.62 -19.79
C GLY A 56 -15.98 17.22 -18.91
N PRO A 57 -16.71 18.25 -19.34
CA PRO A 57 -17.72 18.92 -18.50
C PRO A 57 -18.96 18.03 -18.29
N GLN A 58 -19.37 17.87 -17.03
CA GLN A 58 -20.66 17.28 -16.64
C GLN A 58 -21.82 18.19 -17.08
N GLY A 59 -22.65 17.70 -18.00
CA GLY A 59 -24.00 18.19 -18.25
C GLY A 59 -25.03 17.26 -17.58
N PRO A 60 -26.15 17.78 -17.02
CA PRO A 60 -27.09 16.99 -16.23
C PRO A 60 -28.19 16.37 -17.11
N GLY A 61 -28.47 15.09 -16.92
CA GLY A 61 -29.59 14.40 -17.59
C GLY A 61 -29.94 13.09 -16.88
N GLY A 62 -31.18 13.00 -16.39
CA GLY A 62 -31.72 11.93 -15.56
C GLY A 62 -32.07 10.61 -16.28
N PRO A 63 -32.79 9.70 -15.59
CA PRO A 63 -32.67 8.25 -15.77
C PRO A 63 -33.73 7.62 -16.70
N GLY A 64 -33.38 6.49 -17.33
CA GLY A 64 -34.33 5.56 -17.96
C GLY A 64 -33.67 4.35 -18.64
N PRO A 65 -34.33 3.18 -18.74
CA PRO A 65 -33.70 1.85 -18.75
C PRO A 65 -33.80 1.06 -20.07
N ASN A 66 -32.97 0.01 -20.18
CA ASN A 66 -33.00 -1.15 -21.09
C ASN A 66 -32.67 -0.97 -22.59
N GLY A 67 -31.61 -1.66 -23.04
CA GLY A 67 -31.34 -2.00 -24.44
C GLY A 67 -29.98 -2.69 -24.63
N PRO A 68 -29.90 -3.93 -25.16
CA PRO A 68 -28.66 -4.72 -25.25
C PRO A 68 -27.92 -4.52 -26.58
N GLY A 69 -26.58 -4.60 -26.53
CA GLY A 69 -25.72 -4.85 -27.69
C GLY A 69 -24.88 -3.65 -28.14
N GLY A 70 -23.57 -3.76 -27.95
CA GLY A 70 -22.59 -2.83 -28.52
C GLY A 70 -21.16 -3.29 -28.20
N ASN A 71 -20.59 -4.11 -29.08
CA ASN A 71 -19.17 -4.47 -29.07
C ASN A 71 -18.30 -3.22 -29.04
N ALA A 72 -17.64 -2.98 -27.92
CA ALA A 72 -16.44 -2.15 -27.85
C ALA A 72 -15.22 -3.10 -27.81
N PRO A 73 -14.14 -2.83 -28.55
CA PRO A 73 -12.96 -3.68 -28.52
C PRO A 73 -12.34 -3.68 -27.11
N ASP A 74 -12.20 -4.89 -26.55
CA ASP A 74 -11.70 -5.19 -25.21
C ASP A 74 -10.27 -4.67 -25.00
N SER A 75 -10.15 -3.45 -24.49
CA SER A 75 -9.11 -3.14 -23.52
C SER A 75 -9.61 -3.65 -22.17
N PRO A 76 -8.91 -4.55 -21.46
CA PRO A 76 -9.37 -5.04 -20.17
C PRO A 76 -9.32 -3.89 -19.17
N ALA A 77 -10.46 -3.22 -19.01
CA ALA A 77 -10.62 -2.17 -18.03
C ALA A 77 -10.57 -2.80 -16.64
N ASP A 78 -9.88 -2.14 -15.71
CA ASP A 78 -9.90 -2.52 -14.31
C ASP A 78 -11.35 -2.71 -13.83
N GLN A 79 -11.63 -3.84 -13.18
CA GLN A 79 -12.97 -4.17 -12.71
C GLN A 79 -13.08 -3.78 -11.24
N VAL A 80 -14.10 -3.00 -10.89
CA VAL A 80 -14.37 -2.61 -9.50
C VAL A 80 -15.70 -3.21 -9.06
N GLY A 81 -15.67 -3.94 -7.96
CA GLY A 81 -16.83 -4.47 -7.28
C GLY A 81 -17.13 -3.68 -6.01
N ILE A 82 -18.42 -3.53 -5.73
CA ILE A 82 -18.94 -2.78 -4.59
C ILE A 82 -19.72 -3.77 -3.71
N PRO A 83 -19.07 -4.40 -2.72
CA PRO A 83 -19.73 -5.32 -1.81
C PRO A 83 -20.82 -4.62 -0.98
N ASP A 84 -21.79 -5.43 -0.53
CA ASP A 84 -22.77 -5.00 0.46
C ASP A 84 -22.06 -4.77 1.81
N PRO A 85 -22.09 -3.54 2.37
CA PRO A 85 -21.45 -3.24 3.64
C PRO A 85 -22.12 -3.94 4.84
N GLY A 86 -23.33 -4.50 4.68
CA GLY A 86 -23.98 -5.32 5.71
C GLY A 86 -23.36 -6.72 5.89
N ILE A 87 -22.55 -7.16 4.93
CA ILE A 87 -21.80 -8.43 5.05
C ILE A 87 -20.70 -8.27 6.10
N THR A 88 -20.49 -9.31 6.89
CA THR A 88 -19.44 -9.37 7.91
C THR A 88 -18.61 -10.62 7.70
N GLU A 89 -17.31 -10.43 7.55
CA GLU A 89 -16.30 -11.47 7.42
C GLU A 89 -15.58 -11.66 8.76
N ARG A 90 -15.32 -12.92 9.13
CA ARG A 90 -14.64 -13.30 10.38
C ARG A 90 -13.65 -14.42 10.13
N GLY A 91 -12.50 -14.35 10.80
CA GLY A 91 -11.48 -15.40 10.80
C GLY A 91 -10.65 -15.50 9.53
N SER A 92 -11.27 -15.52 8.34
CA SER A 92 -10.56 -15.53 7.05
C SER A 92 -11.47 -15.11 5.90
N LEU A 93 -10.86 -14.68 4.79
CA LEU A 93 -11.53 -14.50 3.49
C LEU A 93 -10.76 -15.22 2.39
N THR A 94 -11.36 -15.32 1.20
CA THR A 94 -10.68 -15.85 0.01
C THR A 94 -10.33 -14.73 -0.96
N ILE A 95 -9.07 -14.69 -1.40
CA ILE A 95 -8.58 -13.77 -2.44
C ILE A 95 -7.65 -14.52 -3.40
N ALA A 96 -7.88 -14.38 -4.71
CA ALA A 96 -7.10 -15.07 -5.75
C ALA A 96 -6.93 -16.60 -5.52
N GLY A 97 -7.94 -17.26 -4.94
CA GLY A 97 -7.91 -18.70 -4.63
C GLY A 97 -7.10 -19.07 -3.38
N ARG A 98 -6.58 -18.09 -2.64
CA ARG A 98 -5.84 -18.28 -1.38
C ARG A 98 -6.69 -17.86 -0.19
N ILE A 99 -6.39 -18.46 0.98
CA ILE A 99 -7.03 -18.11 2.24
C ILE A 99 -6.21 -16.99 2.89
N LEU A 100 -6.83 -15.83 3.06
CA LEU A 100 -6.27 -14.73 3.83
C LEU A 100 -6.87 -14.76 5.24
N PRO A 101 -6.08 -15.06 6.29
CA PRO A 101 -6.56 -14.95 7.66
C PRO A 101 -6.85 -13.49 8.00
N LEU A 102 -7.88 -13.27 8.82
CA LEU A 102 -8.28 -11.97 9.31
C LEU A 102 -7.94 -11.86 10.81
N PRO A 103 -7.44 -10.71 11.27
CA PRO A 103 -7.37 -10.42 12.70
C PRO A 103 -8.76 -10.47 13.33
N ALA A 104 -8.81 -10.58 14.65
CA ALA A 104 -10.06 -10.69 15.40
C ALA A 104 -10.96 -9.47 15.17
N GLY A 105 -12.27 -9.72 15.10
CA GLY A 105 -13.30 -8.72 14.94
C GLY A 105 -14.13 -8.90 13.68
N ASP A 106 -15.07 -7.98 13.51
CA ASP A 106 -16.05 -7.99 12.42
C ASP A 106 -15.52 -7.10 11.29
N TRP A 107 -15.18 -7.73 10.16
CA TRP A 107 -14.64 -7.04 9.00
C TRP A 107 -15.72 -6.86 7.94
N HIS A 108 -15.93 -5.62 7.52
CA HIS A 108 -16.91 -5.25 6.50
C HIS A 108 -16.22 -5.02 5.16
N PRO A 109 -16.59 -5.73 4.10
CA PRO A 109 -16.01 -5.53 2.78
C PRO A 109 -16.44 -4.17 2.23
N ILE A 110 -15.47 -3.35 1.87
CA ILE A 110 -15.68 -1.99 1.37
C ILE A 110 -15.64 -1.97 -0.15
N LEU A 111 -14.61 -2.59 -0.73
CA LEU A 111 -14.34 -2.53 -2.16
C LEU A 111 -13.55 -3.76 -2.59
N THR A 112 -13.84 -4.27 -3.78
CA THR A 112 -13.01 -5.27 -4.45
C THR A 112 -12.57 -4.72 -5.79
N ALA A 113 -11.36 -5.04 -6.25
CA ALA A 113 -10.91 -4.67 -7.58
C ALA A 113 -10.14 -5.82 -8.24
N ARG A 114 -10.16 -5.84 -9.56
CA ARG A 114 -9.23 -6.61 -10.38
C ARG A 114 -8.54 -5.67 -11.35
N SER A 115 -7.22 -5.73 -11.40
CA SER A 115 -6.42 -4.81 -12.19
C SER A 115 -5.32 -5.51 -12.98
N GLY A 116 -4.80 -4.77 -13.96
CA GLY A 116 -3.76 -5.21 -14.89
C GLY A 116 -4.33 -5.60 -16.27
N PRO A 117 -3.49 -5.64 -17.31
CA PRO A 117 -3.89 -5.97 -18.69
C PRO A 117 -4.75 -7.22 -18.86
N LYS A 118 -4.71 -8.20 -17.95
CA LYS A 118 -5.57 -9.40 -17.97
C LYS A 118 -6.30 -9.64 -16.66
N GLY A 119 -6.31 -8.65 -15.75
CA GLY A 119 -6.88 -8.80 -14.41
C GLY A 119 -6.03 -9.70 -13.51
N GLU A 120 -4.71 -9.69 -13.71
CA GLU A 120 -3.78 -10.57 -12.97
C GLU A 120 -3.68 -10.23 -11.48
N LEU A 121 -4.11 -9.05 -11.04
CA LEU A 121 -4.16 -8.68 -9.63
C LEU A 121 -5.60 -8.63 -9.12
N SER A 122 -5.85 -9.28 -7.99
CA SER A 122 -7.08 -9.08 -7.20
C SER A 122 -6.77 -8.24 -5.97
N GLN A 123 -7.66 -7.32 -5.63
CA GLN A 123 -7.59 -6.50 -4.44
C GLN A 123 -8.91 -6.56 -3.67
N GLN A 124 -8.82 -6.58 -2.34
CA GLN A 124 -9.96 -6.44 -1.44
C GLN A 124 -9.62 -5.45 -0.33
N VAL A 125 -10.56 -4.56 -0.03
CA VAL A 125 -10.46 -3.61 1.09
C VAL A 125 -11.56 -3.89 2.09
N LEU A 126 -11.19 -4.09 3.35
CA LEU A 126 -12.10 -4.35 4.46
C LEU A 126 -11.91 -3.31 5.55
N ALA A 127 -12.97 -3.00 6.29
CA ALA A 127 -12.92 -2.13 7.46
C ALA A 127 -13.48 -2.85 8.68
N ARG A 128 -12.80 -2.70 9.81
CA ARG A 128 -13.26 -3.11 11.13
C ARG A 128 -13.61 -1.88 11.94
N THR A 129 -14.72 -1.96 12.67
CA THR A 129 -15.09 -0.92 13.65
C THR A 129 -15.02 -1.47 15.06
N ASP A 130 -14.67 -0.62 16.01
CA ASP A 130 -14.88 -0.85 17.44
C ASP A 130 -15.62 0.35 18.02
N ARG A 131 -16.71 0.10 18.76
CA ARG A 131 -17.53 1.11 19.47
C ARG A 131 -17.77 2.41 18.69
N GLY A 132 -18.06 2.30 17.39
CA GLY A 132 -18.43 3.43 16.54
C GLY A 132 -17.26 4.30 16.08
N VAL A 133 -16.07 3.71 15.89
CA VAL A 133 -14.90 4.25 15.16
C VAL A 133 -14.21 3.13 14.37
N VAL A 134 -13.60 3.46 13.23
CA VAL A 134 -12.79 2.49 12.48
C VAL A 134 -11.54 2.17 13.29
N SER A 135 -11.42 0.90 13.70
CA SER A 135 -10.27 0.40 14.46
C SER A 135 -9.23 -0.28 13.56
N GLY A 136 -9.64 -0.74 12.37
CA GLY A 136 -8.76 -1.39 11.41
C GLY A 136 -9.23 -1.23 9.97
N VAL A 137 -8.31 -1.17 9.01
CA VAL A 137 -8.58 -1.30 7.57
C VAL A 137 -7.55 -2.26 7.00
N ILE A 138 -8.00 -3.27 6.25
CA ILE A 138 -7.13 -4.19 5.53
C ILE A 138 -7.22 -3.90 4.05
N VAL A 139 -6.07 -3.78 3.39
CA VAL A 139 -5.93 -3.79 1.94
C VAL A 139 -5.13 -5.04 1.58
N ALA A 140 -5.82 -6.03 1.03
CA ALA A 140 -5.21 -7.26 0.55
C ALA A 140 -5.10 -7.21 -0.97
N ARG A 141 -3.95 -7.61 -1.51
CA ARG A 141 -3.74 -7.82 -2.94
C ARG A 141 -3.06 -9.14 -3.18
N ALA A 142 -3.50 -9.87 -4.18
CA ALA A 142 -2.91 -11.14 -4.55
C ALA A 142 -2.95 -11.35 -6.06
N THR A 143 -1.91 -12.00 -6.58
CA THR A 143 -1.86 -12.38 -7.99
C THR A 143 -2.80 -13.56 -8.29
N GLN A 144 -3.69 -13.39 -9.24
CA GLN A 144 -4.48 -14.47 -9.84
C GLN A 144 -3.67 -15.28 -10.85
N GLN A 145 -2.69 -14.63 -11.49
CA GLN A 145 -1.76 -15.24 -12.42
C GLN A 145 -0.35 -14.71 -12.11
N PRO A 146 0.71 -15.50 -12.33
CA PRO A 146 2.07 -15.04 -12.09
C PRO A 146 2.41 -13.78 -12.90
N LEU A 147 3.11 -12.85 -12.26
CA LEU A 147 3.58 -11.59 -12.87
C LEU A 147 5.04 -11.70 -13.31
N SER A 148 5.54 -10.70 -14.04
CA SER A 148 6.97 -10.58 -14.31
C SER A 148 7.76 -10.33 -13.02
N ALA A 149 8.95 -10.91 -12.90
CA ALA A 149 9.82 -10.74 -11.74
C ALA A 149 10.08 -9.25 -11.40
N ASP A 150 10.21 -8.37 -12.40
CA ASP A 150 10.40 -6.92 -12.23
C ASP A 150 9.27 -6.24 -11.42
N PHE A 151 8.08 -6.85 -11.32
CA PHE A 151 6.98 -6.33 -10.52
C PHE A 151 7.23 -6.50 -9.01
N ALA A 152 8.05 -7.48 -8.62
CA ALA A 152 8.39 -7.75 -7.23
C ALA A 152 9.21 -6.59 -6.61
N GLU A 153 10.19 -6.07 -7.33
CA GLU A 153 11.08 -4.99 -6.88
C GLU A 153 10.31 -3.68 -6.60
N GLN A 154 9.22 -3.42 -7.32
CA GLN A 154 8.42 -2.22 -7.10
C GLN A 154 7.60 -2.29 -5.81
N LEU A 155 7.21 -3.49 -5.39
CA LEU A 155 6.34 -3.69 -4.24
C LEU A 155 7.10 -3.78 -2.91
N GLU A 156 8.39 -4.08 -2.93
CA GLU A 156 9.24 -4.03 -1.72
C GLU A 156 9.68 -2.60 -1.36
N THR A 157 9.43 -1.59 -2.20
CA THR A 157 9.84 -0.20 -1.94
C THR A 157 9.48 0.31 -0.53
N PRO A 158 8.25 0.08 0.01
CA PRO A 158 7.92 0.49 1.37
C PRO A 158 8.84 -0.11 2.45
N CYS A 159 9.33 -1.33 2.25
CA CYS A 159 10.19 -2.03 3.21
C CYS A 159 11.55 -1.36 3.46
N HIS A 160 11.97 -0.52 2.52
CA HIS A 160 13.23 0.19 2.55
C HIS A 160 13.06 1.68 2.90
N ASP A 161 11.90 2.09 3.40
CA ASP A 161 11.67 3.47 3.84
C ASP A 161 12.31 3.73 5.21
N ASP A 162 13.33 4.59 5.27
CA ASP A 162 14.02 4.96 6.51
C ASP A 162 13.09 5.57 7.58
N ARG A 163 11.92 6.07 7.17
CA ARG A 163 10.92 6.67 8.05
C ARG A 163 10.12 5.62 8.83
N ASP A 164 10.16 4.36 8.41
CA ASP A 164 9.47 3.26 9.06
C ASP A 164 10.00 3.04 10.48
N TYR A 165 9.10 2.74 11.40
CA TYR A 165 9.45 2.43 12.78
C TYR A 165 10.26 1.13 12.88
N ALA A 166 9.90 0.15 12.05
CA ALA A 166 10.56 -1.15 11.96
C ALA A 166 10.31 -1.76 10.57
N SER A 167 11.30 -2.50 10.07
CA SER A 167 11.17 -3.37 8.90
C SER A 167 11.93 -4.68 9.13
N HIS A 168 11.37 -5.77 8.62
CA HIS A 168 11.93 -7.12 8.71
C HIS A 168 11.91 -7.73 7.33
N ILE A 169 13.09 -7.95 6.76
CA ILE A 169 13.25 -8.45 5.39
C ILE A 169 13.90 -9.83 5.45
N VAL A 170 13.30 -10.78 4.73
CA VAL A 170 13.77 -12.16 4.60
C VAL A 170 13.82 -12.51 3.12
N GLU A 171 15.03 -12.68 2.60
CA GLU A 171 15.25 -13.02 1.21
C GLU A 171 15.88 -14.41 1.07
N LYS A 172 15.34 -15.18 0.14
CA LYS A 172 15.92 -16.43 -0.36
C LYS A 172 16.12 -16.25 -1.86
N PRO A 173 17.34 -15.90 -2.31
CA PRO A 173 17.60 -15.55 -3.70
C PRO A 173 17.05 -16.60 -4.68
N GLY A 174 16.25 -16.16 -5.64
CA GLY A 174 15.62 -17.01 -6.66
C GLY A 174 14.51 -17.94 -6.16
N VAL A 175 14.10 -17.83 -4.90
CA VAL A 175 13.04 -18.66 -4.29
C VAL A 175 11.91 -17.78 -3.77
N SER A 176 12.22 -16.84 -2.86
CA SER A 176 11.21 -15.98 -2.26
C SER A 176 11.81 -14.70 -1.70
N GLN A 177 11.03 -13.63 -1.72
CA GLN A 177 11.27 -12.41 -0.96
C GLN A 177 10.09 -12.20 -0.02
N GLU A 178 10.36 -11.88 1.22
CA GLU A 178 9.33 -11.58 2.21
C GLU A 178 9.76 -10.36 3.01
N CYS A 179 8.82 -9.45 3.25
CA CYS A 179 9.05 -8.30 4.08
C CYS A 179 7.82 -8.02 4.94
N SER A 180 8.06 -7.52 6.16
CA SER A 180 7.04 -6.80 6.92
C SER A 180 7.59 -5.47 7.42
N TYR A 181 6.74 -4.45 7.51
CA TYR A 181 7.13 -3.13 7.99
C TYR A 181 6.01 -2.48 8.82
N THR A 182 6.41 -1.55 9.69
CA THR A 182 5.50 -0.74 10.49
C THR A 182 5.80 0.73 10.24
N SER A 183 4.82 1.47 9.72
CA SER A 183 4.97 2.88 9.31
C SER A 183 3.76 3.72 9.70
N ASN A 184 3.83 5.03 9.49
CA ASN A 184 2.71 5.93 9.79
C ASN A 184 1.82 6.16 8.55
N ALA A 185 0.50 6.17 8.76
CA ALA A 185 -0.48 6.56 7.74
C ALA A 185 -1.24 7.81 8.21
N VAL A 186 -0.86 8.96 7.68
CA VAL A 186 -1.51 10.25 7.99
C VAL A 186 -2.68 10.46 7.03
N LEU A 187 -3.90 10.39 7.56
CA LEU A 187 -5.14 10.41 6.76
C LEU A 187 -5.77 11.83 6.64
N ALA A 188 -5.18 12.82 7.31
CA ALA A 188 -5.69 14.19 7.39
C ALA A 188 -5.79 14.92 6.03
N ASN A 189 -4.93 14.58 5.06
CA ASN A 189 -4.86 15.27 3.75
C ASN A 189 -5.66 14.58 2.64
N LYS A 190 -6.59 13.68 2.99
CA LYS A 190 -7.51 12.95 2.10
C LYS A 190 -6.86 11.95 1.12
N THR A 191 -5.59 12.08 0.79
CA THR A 191 -4.83 11.08 0.01
C THR A 191 -4.17 10.09 0.94
N VAL A 192 -4.69 8.85 0.95
CA VAL A 192 -4.21 7.77 1.80
C VAL A 192 -3.13 6.94 1.11
N SER A 193 -3.23 6.84 -0.22
CA SER A 193 -2.30 6.10 -1.07
C SER A 193 -2.32 6.72 -2.47
N THR A 194 -1.26 6.51 -3.24
CA THR A 194 -1.24 6.78 -4.69
C THR A 194 -2.07 5.77 -5.47
N ASP A 195 -2.48 4.67 -4.85
CA ASP A 195 -3.35 3.69 -5.46
C ASP A 195 -4.80 4.21 -5.59
N PRO A 196 -5.38 4.16 -6.80
CA PRO A 196 -6.73 4.68 -7.04
C PRO A 196 -7.82 3.86 -6.35
N PHE A 197 -7.64 2.54 -6.17
CA PHE A 197 -8.63 1.67 -5.52
C PHE A 197 -8.61 1.83 -4.01
N ILE A 198 -7.44 2.03 -3.39
CA ILE A 198 -7.36 2.40 -1.97
C ILE A 198 -8.07 3.75 -1.76
N THR A 199 -7.77 4.74 -2.61
CA THR A 199 -8.42 6.05 -2.53
C THR A 199 -9.95 5.95 -2.69
N ALA A 200 -10.43 5.13 -3.64
CA ALA A 200 -11.85 4.86 -3.84
C ALA A 200 -12.49 4.18 -2.62
N ALA A 201 -11.82 3.22 -2.00
CA ALA A 201 -12.31 2.54 -0.81
C ALA A 201 -12.44 3.50 0.38
N PHE A 202 -11.46 4.36 0.61
CA PHE A 202 -11.53 5.39 1.65
C PHE A 202 -12.65 6.42 1.41
N ASN A 203 -12.87 6.81 0.16
CA ASN A 203 -13.99 7.67 -0.19
C ASN A 203 -15.33 6.97 0.06
N ARG A 204 -15.45 5.69 -0.31
CA ARG A 204 -16.65 4.90 -0.04
C ARG A 204 -16.91 4.74 1.45
N MET A 205 -15.89 4.44 2.27
CA MET A 205 -16.03 4.38 3.73
C MET A 205 -16.60 5.69 4.29
N ARG A 206 -16.10 6.85 3.82
CA ARG A 206 -16.64 8.17 4.22
C ARG A 206 -18.11 8.33 3.79
N THR A 207 -18.46 7.94 2.56
CA THR A 207 -19.85 7.99 2.07
C THR A 207 -20.79 7.09 2.87
N LEU A 208 -20.30 5.92 3.31
CA LEU A 208 -21.04 4.99 4.15
C LEU A 208 -21.11 5.42 5.62
N GLY A 209 -20.46 6.52 5.99
CA GLY A 209 -20.49 7.06 7.35
C GLY A 209 -19.52 6.40 8.33
N PHE A 210 -18.54 5.63 7.85
CA PHE A 210 -17.49 5.08 8.72
C PHE A 210 -16.65 6.24 9.29
N PRO A 211 -16.54 6.38 10.62
CA PRO A 211 -15.71 7.40 11.24
C PRO A 211 -14.25 6.95 11.25
N ILE A 212 -13.49 7.44 10.27
CA ILE A 212 -12.07 7.11 10.09
C ILE A 212 -11.20 8.05 10.95
N PRO A 213 -10.29 7.53 11.79
CA PRO A 213 -9.32 8.34 12.52
C PRO A 213 -8.49 9.22 11.60
N THR A 214 -7.97 10.33 12.12
CA THR A 214 -7.07 11.23 11.38
C THR A 214 -5.67 10.63 11.17
N LEU A 215 -5.33 9.62 11.97
CA LEU A 215 -4.06 8.90 11.96
C LEU A 215 -4.32 7.42 12.20
N MET A 216 -3.67 6.58 11.40
CA MET A 216 -3.57 5.14 11.61
C MET A 216 -2.11 4.72 11.45
N ILE A 217 -1.73 3.57 11.98
CA ILE A 217 -0.41 2.98 11.79
C ILE A 217 -0.55 1.91 10.71
N ASN A 218 0.28 2.00 9.67
CA ASN A 218 0.30 0.99 8.63
C ASN A 218 1.24 -0.13 9.04
N VAL A 219 0.77 -1.35 8.88
CA VAL A 219 1.56 -2.55 9.03
C VAL A 219 1.44 -3.34 7.73
N GLY A 220 2.52 -3.35 6.96
CA GLY A 220 2.55 -4.04 5.68
C GLY A 220 3.20 -5.40 5.79
N TRP A 221 2.67 -6.35 5.03
CA TRP A 221 3.31 -7.60 4.68
C TRP A 221 3.39 -7.70 3.17
N TYR A 222 4.54 -8.10 2.67
CA TYR A 222 4.78 -8.39 1.28
C TYR A 222 5.44 -9.75 1.16
N HIS A 223 4.93 -10.57 0.24
CA HIS A 223 5.52 -11.83 -0.08
C HIS A 223 5.50 -12.08 -1.59
N ALA A 224 6.67 -12.44 -2.11
CA ALA A 224 6.89 -12.85 -3.47
C ALA A 224 7.51 -14.25 -3.49
N ALA A 225 6.87 -15.18 -4.20
CA ALA A 225 7.40 -16.52 -4.47
C ALA A 225 7.71 -16.66 -5.96
N PHE A 226 8.99 -16.90 -6.28
CA PHE A 226 9.46 -17.03 -7.65
C PHE A 226 9.13 -18.43 -8.18
N GLN A 227 8.37 -18.49 -9.27
CA GLN A 227 8.10 -19.75 -9.97
C GLN A 227 9.22 -20.08 -10.98
N SER A 228 9.81 -19.05 -11.55
CA SER A 228 10.95 -19.12 -12.46
C SER A 228 11.77 -17.83 -12.36
N LYS A 229 12.80 -17.68 -13.18
CA LYS A 229 13.60 -16.43 -13.22
C LYS A 229 12.77 -15.20 -13.60
N ASP A 230 11.72 -15.39 -14.41
CA ASP A 230 10.96 -14.30 -15.01
C ASP A 230 9.54 -14.20 -14.44
N SER A 231 9.15 -15.09 -13.52
CA SER A 231 7.76 -15.24 -13.09
C SER A 231 7.61 -15.36 -11.57
N VAL A 232 6.71 -14.58 -11.00
CA VAL A 232 6.52 -14.44 -9.56
C VAL A 232 5.04 -14.40 -9.17
N ASN A 233 4.70 -15.09 -8.08
CA ASN A 233 3.42 -14.92 -7.39
C ASN A 233 3.59 -13.97 -6.22
N ILE A 234 2.68 -13.02 -6.10
CA ILE A 234 2.78 -11.96 -5.09
C ILE A 234 1.51 -11.92 -4.25
N GLU A 235 1.70 -11.58 -2.98
CA GLU A 235 0.65 -11.16 -2.07
C GLU A 235 1.12 -10.01 -1.19
N THR A 236 0.30 -8.98 -1.06
CA THR A 236 0.52 -7.86 -0.13
C THR A 236 -0.67 -7.74 0.78
N VAL A 237 -0.42 -7.54 2.07
CA VAL A 237 -1.46 -7.27 3.07
C VAL A 237 -1.03 -6.05 3.85
N GLU A 238 -1.70 -4.94 3.62
CA GLU A 238 -1.54 -3.73 4.43
C GLU A 238 -2.67 -3.65 5.45
N THR A 239 -2.31 -3.58 6.72
CA THR A 239 -3.26 -3.42 7.83
C THR A 239 -3.03 -2.07 8.48
N LEU A 240 -3.98 -1.15 8.29
CA LEU A 240 -4.04 0.12 8.99
C LEU A 240 -4.71 -0.12 10.34
N VAL A 241 -4.01 0.17 11.43
CA VAL A 241 -4.49 -0.03 12.81
C VAL A 241 -4.59 1.32 13.50
N ALA A 242 -5.75 1.63 14.09
CA ALA A 242 -5.98 2.90 14.76
C ALA A 242 -5.36 2.91 16.16
N PRO A 243 -4.42 3.80 16.49
CA PRO A 243 -3.84 3.87 17.83
C PRO A 243 -4.74 4.68 18.76
N ILE A 244 -5.91 4.13 19.09
CA ILE A 244 -6.92 4.77 19.93
C ILE A 244 -7.02 4.11 21.30
N GLU A 245 -7.41 4.88 22.29
CA GLU A 245 -7.79 4.35 23.60
C GLU A 245 -8.98 3.39 23.46
N GLU A 246 -8.97 2.31 24.24
CA GLU A 246 -10.02 1.30 24.20
C GLU A 246 -11.40 1.93 24.50
N GLY A 247 -12.33 1.77 23.56
CA GLY A 247 -13.69 2.32 23.68
C GLY A 247 -13.80 3.84 23.58
N SER A 248 -12.75 4.49 23.09
CA SER A 248 -12.73 5.93 22.81
C SER A 248 -12.51 6.21 21.32
N ARG A 249 -12.61 7.48 20.94
CA ARG A 249 -12.17 8.01 19.64
C ARG A 249 -10.83 8.74 19.73
N GLN A 250 -10.27 8.81 20.93
CA GLN A 250 -9.05 9.55 21.24
C GLN A 250 -7.82 8.72 20.88
N LEU A 251 -6.87 9.37 20.19
CA LEU A 251 -5.56 8.76 19.93
C LEU A 251 -4.78 8.59 21.24
N LEU A 252 -4.03 7.49 21.37
CA LEU A 252 -3.16 7.20 22.51
C LEU A 252 -2.10 8.28 22.75
N ALA A 253 -1.73 9.01 21.69
CA ALA A 253 -0.82 10.13 21.76
C ALA A 253 -1.16 11.20 20.71
N PRO A 254 -0.79 12.47 20.96
CA PRO A 254 -0.91 13.53 19.97
C PRO A 254 -0.17 13.24 18.63
N PRO A 255 -0.68 13.72 17.49
CA PRO A 255 -0.11 13.48 16.14
C PRO A 255 1.40 13.66 16.01
N GLN A 256 2.00 14.64 16.71
CA GLN A 256 3.43 14.95 16.62
C GLN A 256 4.36 13.85 17.15
N TYR A 257 3.85 12.90 17.93
CA TYR A 257 4.64 11.77 18.45
C TYR A 257 4.68 10.59 17.49
N TRP A 258 3.80 10.56 16.47
CA TRP A 258 3.70 9.46 15.52
C TRP A 258 4.66 9.62 14.34
N ASN A 259 5.95 9.63 14.67
CA ASN A 259 7.06 9.50 13.73
C ASN A 259 8.25 8.84 14.43
N LYS A 260 9.16 8.24 13.64
CA LYS A 260 10.29 7.46 14.15
C LYS A 260 11.18 8.22 15.15
N THR A 261 11.36 9.54 14.97
CA THR A 261 12.28 10.33 15.82
C THR A 261 11.65 10.74 17.16
N ALA A 262 10.33 10.92 17.21
CA ALA A 262 9.62 11.39 18.39
C ALA A 262 8.87 10.30 19.17
N ILE A 263 8.71 9.09 18.61
CA ILE A 263 7.88 8.04 19.19
C ILE A 263 8.30 7.66 20.62
N HIS A 264 9.60 7.61 20.88
CA HIS A 264 10.14 7.26 22.20
C HIS A 264 9.90 8.32 23.28
N SER A 265 9.51 9.54 22.89
CA SER A 265 9.17 10.62 23.82
C SER A 265 7.77 10.47 24.43
N ASN A 266 6.94 9.56 23.91
CA ASN A 266 5.64 9.22 24.49
C ASN A 266 5.56 7.70 24.76
N PRO A 267 5.38 7.27 26.03
CA PRO A 267 5.45 5.85 26.39
C PRO A 267 4.30 5.02 25.79
N ASP A 268 3.11 5.58 25.64
CA ASP A 268 1.94 4.86 25.11
C ASP A 268 2.08 4.65 23.60
N ALA A 269 2.54 5.66 22.87
CA ALA A 269 2.84 5.54 21.45
C ALA A 269 3.97 4.54 21.19
N ALA A 270 5.06 4.62 21.96
CA ALA A 270 6.18 3.67 21.86
C ALA A 270 5.76 2.23 22.17
N ARG A 271 4.93 2.03 23.21
CA ARG A 271 4.39 0.72 23.55
C ARG A 271 3.51 0.19 22.42
N PHE A 272 2.60 1.01 21.89
CA PHE A 272 1.70 0.62 20.81
C PHE A 272 2.47 0.14 19.58
N ILE A 273 3.47 0.92 19.11
CA ILE A 273 4.31 0.52 17.98
C ILE A 273 5.08 -0.77 18.27
N GLY A 274 5.63 -0.92 19.47
CA GLY A 274 6.34 -2.14 19.86
C GLY A 274 5.44 -3.38 19.94
N ASP A 275 4.20 -3.24 20.41
CA ASP A 275 3.21 -4.32 20.43
C ASP A 275 2.78 -4.71 19.02
N LEU A 276 2.59 -3.71 18.16
CA LEU A 276 2.19 -3.90 16.77
C LEU A 276 3.28 -4.60 15.95
N ASP A 277 4.53 -4.20 16.10
CA ASP A 277 5.68 -4.84 15.45
C ASP A 277 5.82 -6.31 15.86
N ARG A 278 5.74 -6.60 17.18
CA ARG A 278 5.76 -7.97 17.69
C ARG A 278 4.58 -8.81 17.18
N TRP A 279 3.40 -8.20 17.09
CA TRP A 279 2.24 -8.86 16.51
C TRP A 279 2.51 -9.19 15.03
N MET A 280 3.00 -8.22 14.26
CA MET A 280 3.24 -8.37 12.82
C MET A 280 4.24 -9.48 12.49
N VAL A 281 5.35 -9.57 13.24
CA VAL A 281 6.36 -10.62 13.03
C VAL A 281 5.76 -12.03 13.21
N ARG A 282 4.79 -12.19 14.12
CA ARG A 282 4.07 -13.46 14.27
C ARG A 282 2.99 -13.63 13.22
N TRP A 283 2.32 -12.54 12.86
CA TRP A 283 1.24 -12.51 11.88
C TRP A 283 1.73 -12.80 10.45
N SER A 284 2.93 -12.34 10.06
CA SER A 284 3.56 -12.67 8.76
C SER A 284 3.69 -14.18 8.56
N THR A 285 4.02 -14.92 9.62
CA THR A 285 4.10 -16.39 9.56
C THR A 285 2.73 -17.02 9.27
N VAL A 286 1.66 -16.44 9.81
CA VAL A 286 0.27 -16.88 9.57
C VAL A 286 -0.18 -16.51 8.15
N LEU A 287 0.14 -15.30 7.69
CA LEU A 287 -0.11 -14.85 6.31
C LEU A 287 0.61 -15.72 5.29
N ARG A 288 1.89 -16.04 5.51
CA ARG A 288 2.66 -16.95 4.65
C ARG A 288 2.02 -18.34 4.56
N ARG A 289 1.53 -18.90 5.67
CA ARG A 289 0.79 -20.17 5.62
C ARG A 289 -0.48 -20.08 4.77
N GLY A 290 -1.16 -18.92 4.77
CA GLY A 290 -2.30 -18.64 3.91
C GLY A 290 -1.92 -18.62 2.44
N PHE A 291 -0.82 -17.93 2.11
CA PHE A 291 -0.22 -17.91 0.78
C PHE A 291 0.17 -19.31 0.27
N ASP A 292 0.84 -20.09 1.11
CA ASP A 292 1.31 -21.45 0.80
C ASP A 292 0.17 -22.50 0.75
N GLY A 293 -1.06 -22.12 1.13
CA GLY A 293 -2.20 -23.04 1.21
C GLY A 293 -2.12 -24.07 2.34
N THR A 294 -1.32 -23.80 3.38
CA THR A 294 -1.10 -24.69 4.55
C THR A 294 -1.75 -24.16 5.84
N LEU A 295 -2.52 -23.09 5.72
CA LEU A 295 -3.25 -22.49 6.83
C LEU A 295 -4.55 -23.26 7.08
N ASP A 296 -4.74 -23.65 8.35
CA ASP A 296 -6.06 -24.00 8.87
C ASP A 296 -6.53 -22.86 9.81
N PRO A 297 -7.48 -22.01 9.36
CA PRO A 297 -7.95 -20.86 10.14
C PRO A 297 -8.55 -21.24 11.50
N GLN A 298 -9.08 -22.46 11.65
CA GLN A 298 -9.71 -22.92 12.89
C GLN A 298 -8.69 -23.22 13.99
N THR A 299 -7.42 -23.36 13.64
CA THR A 299 -6.34 -23.69 14.58
C THR A 299 -5.59 -22.45 15.09
N LEU A 300 -5.99 -21.25 14.64
CA LEU A 300 -5.31 -20.02 15.03
C LEU A 300 -5.59 -19.68 16.50
N SER A 301 -4.51 -19.55 17.27
CA SER A 301 -4.59 -19.05 18.65
C SER A 301 -5.16 -17.64 18.68
N PRO A 302 -6.09 -17.32 19.60
CA PRO A 302 -6.60 -15.96 19.78
C PRO A 302 -5.50 -14.90 19.95
N SER A 303 -4.40 -15.25 20.62
CA SER A 303 -3.27 -14.33 20.81
C SER A 303 -2.55 -13.91 19.52
N LEU A 304 -2.68 -14.70 18.44
CA LEU A 304 -2.11 -14.36 17.14
C LEU A 304 -3.05 -13.46 16.33
N THR A 305 -4.35 -13.61 16.50
CA THR A 305 -5.36 -12.84 15.76
C THR A 305 -5.63 -11.47 16.37
N MET A 306 -5.21 -11.22 17.61
CA MET A 306 -5.44 -9.96 18.31
C MET A 306 -4.32 -8.95 18.03
N ASP A 307 -4.53 -8.06 17.05
CA ASP A 307 -3.73 -6.85 16.94
C ASP A 307 -4.02 -5.88 18.11
N PRO A 308 -3.17 -4.86 18.36
CA PRO A 308 -3.32 -3.93 19.48
C PRO A 308 -4.67 -3.19 19.56
N SER A 309 -5.38 -3.05 18.43
CA SER A 309 -6.69 -2.37 18.37
C SER A 309 -7.82 -3.32 18.01
N ALA A 310 -7.61 -4.63 18.15
CA ALA A 310 -8.66 -5.61 18.01
C ALA A 310 -9.74 -5.43 19.10
N PRO A 311 -11.04 -5.53 18.75
CA PRO A 311 -12.11 -5.50 19.73
C PRO A 311 -11.89 -6.57 20.81
N ARG A 312 -11.96 -6.17 22.09
CA ARG A 312 -11.82 -7.11 23.20
C ARG A 312 -13.19 -7.69 23.57
N PRO A 313 -13.27 -8.97 23.95
CA PRO A 313 -14.49 -9.53 24.51
C PRO A 313 -14.83 -8.75 25.79
N SER A 314 -16.08 -8.31 25.90
CA SER A 314 -16.63 -7.68 27.10
C SER A 314 -16.82 -8.67 28.23
#